data_AF-A0A6G1DK65-F1
#
_entry.id   AF-A0A6G1DK65-F1
#
_cell.length_a   1.000
_cell.length_b   1.000
_cell.length_c   1.000
_cell.angle_alpha   90.00
_cell.angle_beta   90.00
_cell.angle_gamma   90.00
#
_symmetry.space_group_name_H-M   'P 1'
#
loop_
_entity.id
_entity.type
_entity.pdbx_description
1 polymer ?
#
loop_
_entity_poly.entity_id
_entity_poly.type
_entity_poly.pdbx_seq_one_letter_code
_entity_poly.pdbx_strand_id
1 'polypeptide(L)'
;MVGRKPLRRRRHDPPPSPPSFGATPRPISPRSSTSAAAVAEELDGLLLTAPPPSASEPRSFPYVVKQQCWEKAERVAGRDPERWRRDALGNVVFRKLVGCPGCLCHDYDHIVPYSKGGKSTLENCQVLQATVNRSKGNKTEMSKSELIQKSAYCRVSGRDMDLLELSAYGNVRRGPDSGGCRIQ
;
A
#
# COMPACT_ATOMS: atom_id res chain seq x y z
N MET A 1 61.38 -34.61 20.45
CA MET A 1 61.84 -33.27 20.04
C MET A 1 61.89 -33.20 18.53
N VAL A 2 60.95 -32.51 17.86
CA VAL A 2 61.20 -31.78 16.60
C VAL A 2 60.15 -30.65 16.54
N GLY A 3 60.60 -29.43 16.23
CA GLY A 3 59.91 -28.18 16.48
C GLY A 3 58.78 -27.83 15.50
N ARG A 4 57.85 -27.02 16.01
CA ARG A 4 56.78 -26.34 15.26
C ARG A 4 57.37 -25.29 14.31
N LYS A 5 56.85 -25.20 13.08
CA LYS A 5 56.99 -24.00 12.22
C LYS A 5 55.59 -23.38 12.00
N PRO A 6 55.40 -22.07 12.24
CA PRO A 6 54.12 -21.42 12.03
C PRO A 6 53.93 -21.04 10.56
N LEU A 7 52.80 -21.42 9.96
CA LEU A 7 52.38 -20.95 8.65
C LEU A 7 51.90 -19.50 8.73
N ARG A 8 52.58 -18.62 8.00
CA ARG A 8 52.30 -17.18 7.87
C ARG A 8 50.89 -16.94 7.31
N ARG A 9 50.13 -16.09 8.00
CA ARG A 9 48.92 -15.41 7.48
C ARG A 9 49.26 -14.68 6.17
N ARG A 10 48.62 -15.04 5.05
CA ARG A 10 48.61 -14.20 3.85
C ARG A 10 47.83 -12.92 4.17
N ARG A 11 48.48 -11.77 4.01
CA ARG A 11 47.81 -10.46 4.00
C ARG A 11 47.05 -10.37 2.67
N HIS A 12 45.76 -10.06 2.72
CA HIS A 12 45.02 -9.61 1.54
C HIS A 12 45.21 -8.09 1.45
N ASP A 13 45.78 -7.65 0.34
CA ASP A 13 45.83 -6.24 -0.01
C ASP A 13 44.42 -5.74 -0.36
N PRO A 14 44.05 -4.51 0.02
CA PRO A 14 42.78 -3.93 -0.39
C PRO A 14 42.77 -3.66 -1.91
N PRO A 15 41.60 -3.78 -2.57
CA PRO A 15 41.49 -3.51 -4.00
C PRO A 15 41.73 -2.02 -4.32
N PRO A 16 42.26 -1.70 -5.52
CA PRO A 16 42.54 -0.33 -5.93
C PRO A 16 41.26 0.49 -6.15
N SER A 17 41.32 1.76 -5.77
CA SER A 17 40.28 2.76 -6.00
C SER A 17 39.99 2.96 -7.49
N PRO A 18 38.73 3.17 -7.89
CA PRO A 18 38.39 3.43 -9.30
C PRO A 18 38.92 4.80 -9.76
N PRO A 19 39.21 4.95 -11.07
CA PRO A 19 39.70 6.20 -11.63
C PRO A 19 38.65 7.31 -11.60
N SER A 20 39.09 8.51 -11.25
CA SER A 20 38.32 9.76 -11.31
C SER A 20 38.06 10.12 -12.77
N PHE A 21 36.80 9.96 -13.21
CA PHE A 21 36.37 10.46 -14.52
C PHE A 21 36.10 11.96 -14.44
N GLY A 22 36.78 12.70 -15.33
CA GLY A 22 36.76 14.14 -15.41
C GLY A 22 35.36 14.74 -15.61
N ALA A 23 35.18 15.91 -15.02
CA ALA A 23 33.96 16.70 -15.07
C ALA A 23 33.67 17.18 -16.51
N THR A 24 32.55 16.71 -17.07
CA THR A 24 31.91 17.34 -18.23
C THR A 24 31.07 18.54 -17.78
N PRO A 25 31.05 19.67 -18.51
CA PRO A 25 30.23 20.83 -18.16
C PRO A 25 28.74 20.51 -18.25
N ARG A 26 28.01 20.97 -17.23
CA ARG A 26 26.56 20.84 -17.06
C ARG A 26 25.82 21.77 -18.04
N PRO A 27 24.76 21.34 -18.74
CA PRO A 27 23.89 22.25 -19.48
C PRO A 27 23.13 23.14 -18.50
N ILE A 28 23.19 24.44 -18.70
CA ILE A 28 22.43 25.45 -17.95
C ILE A 28 21.00 25.45 -18.50
N SER A 29 20.07 24.81 -17.81
CA SER A 29 18.64 25.00 -18.08
C SER A 29 18.17 26.32 -17.44
N PRO A 30 17.35 27.12 -18.14
CA PRO A 30 16.79 28.33 -17.57
C PRO A 30 15.80 27.99 -16.45
N ARG A 31 16.02 28.64 -15.31
CA ARG A 31 15.24 28.50 -14.08
C ARG A 31 13.90 29.23 -14.26
N SER A 32 12.85 28.50 -14.67
CA SER A 32 11.49 28.99 -14.53
C SER A 32 11.08 28.85 -13.07
N SER A 33 11.00 29.98 -12.37
CA SER A 33 10.48 30.07 -11.01
C SER A 33 8.96 30.00 -11.05
N THR A 34 8.41 28.79 -11.01
CA THR A 34 7.00 28.57 -10.68
C THR A 34 6.95 27.97 -9.28
N SER A 35 6.30 28.67 -8.36
CA SER A 35 6.13 28.26 -6.97
C SER A 35 5.41 26.92 -6.87
N ALA A 36 5.78 26.10 -5.88
CA ALA A 36 5.20 24.77 -5.63
C ALA A 36 3.68 24.80 -5.32
N ALA A 37 3.10 25.99 -5.10
CA ALA A 37 1.66 26.17 -4.97
C ALA A 37 0.92 26.09 -6.32
N ALA A 38 1.56 26.48 -7.42
CA ALA A 38 0.91 26.50 -8.74
C ALA A 38 0.72 25.09 -9.35
N VAL A 39 1.59 24.13 -8.99
CA VAL A 39 1.48 22.74 -9.46
C VAL A 39 0.42 21.92 -8.74
N ALA A 40 -0.02 22.36 -7.55
CA ALA A 40 -1.07 21.69 -6.78
C ALA A 40 -2.47 22.01 -7.33
N GLU A 41 -2.68 23.26 -7.75
CA GLU A 41 -3.97 23.74 -8.29
C GLU A 41 -4.27 23.17 -9.70
N GLU A 42 -3.24 22.87 -10.51
CA GLU A 42 -3.44 22.28 -11.86
C GLU A 42 -3.83 20.80 -11.81
N LEU A 43 -3.39 20.06 -10.80
CA LEU A 43 -3.78 18.65 -10.61
C LEU A 43 -5.22 18.51 -10.11
N ASP A 44 -5.74 19.52 -9.40
CA ASP A 44 -7.11 19.52 -8.88
C ASP A 44 -8.15 19.88 -9.97
N GLY A 45 -7.78 20.78 -10.90
CA GLY A 45 -8.61 21.16 -12.05
C GLY A 45 -8.80 20.07 -13.12
N LEU A 46 -7.84 19.14 -13.24
CA LEU A 46 -7.91 18.03 -14.20
C LEU A 46 -8.78 16.86 -13.71
N LEU A 47 -9.07 16.77 -12.41
CA LEU A 47 -9.93 15.71 -11.87
C LEU A 47 -11.43 16.07 -11.92
N LEU A 48 -11.75 17.36 -12.01
CA LEU A 48 -13.12 17.89 -12.05
C LEU A 48 -13.70 18.02 -13.47
N THR A 49 -12.89 17.84 -14.51
CA THR A 49 -13.30 17.98 -15.92
C THR A 49 -13.51 16.65 -16.66
N ALA A 50 -13.37 15.52 -15.96
CA ALA A 50 -13.69 14.22 -16.54
C ALA A 50 -15.20 14.13 -16.81
N PRO A 51 -15.65 13.83 -18.05
CA PRO A 51 -17.06 13.62 -18.33
C PRO A 51 -17.58 12.49 -17.42
N PRO A 52 -18.82 12.60 -16.91
CA PRO A 52 -19.41 11.57 -16.07
C PRO A 52 -19.29 10.21 -16.78
N PRO A 53 -19.10 9.11 -16.03
CA PRO A 53 -19.02 7.78 -16.62
C PRO A 53 -20.24 7.60 -17.52
N SER A 54 -19.98 7.24 -18.78
CA SER A 54 -21.04 6.98 -19.75
C SER A 54 -22.05 5.99 -19.16
N ALA A 55 -23.33 6.08 -19.53
CA ALA A 55 -24.37 5.21 -18.99
C ALA A 55 -24.08 3.69 -19.16
N SER A 56 -23.11 3.34 -20.01
CA SER A 56 -22.61 1.97 -20.21
C SER A 56 -21.56 1.49 -19.21
N GLU A 57 -20.89 2.37 -18.45
CA GLU A 57 -19.88 1.94 -17.48
C GLU A 57 -20.51 1.45 -16.17
N PRO A 58 -20.16 0.26 -15.65
CA PRO A 58 -20.73 -0.24 -14.42
C PRO A 58 -20.20 0.51 -13.20
N ARG A 59 -21.09 0.82 -12.25
CA ARG A 59 -20.72 1.40 -10.95
C ARG A 59 -19.81 0.49 -10.13
N SER A 60 -19.94 -0.83 -10.25
CA SER A 60 -19.11 -1.76 -9.50
C SER A 60 -17.76 -1.97 -10.17
N PHE A 61 -16.68 -2.00 -9.39
CA PHE A 61 -15.36 -2.41 -9.89
C PHE A 61 -15.40 -3.83 -10.48
N PRO A 62 -14.86 -4.04 -11.71
CA PRO A 62 -14.62 -5.37 -12.25
C PRO A 62 -13.75 -6.22 -11.32
N TYR A 63 -13.87 -7.55 -11.42
CA TYR A 63 -13.11 -8.47 -10.57
C TYR A 63 -11.59 -8.24 -10.64
N VAL A 64 -11.05 -8.07 -11.87
CA VAL A 64 -9.62 -7.81 -12.09
C VAL A 64 -9.18 -6.52 -11.38
N VAL A 65 -10.00 -5.47 -11.43
CA VAL A 65 -9.71 -4.21 -10.74
C VAL A 65 -9.72 -4.39 -9.23
N LYS A 66 -10.68 -5.15 -8.68
CA LYS A 66 -10.70 -5.47 -7.24
C LYS A 66 -9.44 -6.22 -6.81
N GLN A 67 -8.99 -7.20 -7.60
CA GLN A 67 -7.76 -7.95 -7.33
C GLN A 67 -6.54 -7.03 -7.30
N GLN A 68 -6.36 -6.20 -8.33
CA GLN A 68 -5.25 -5.25 -8.41
C GLN A 68 -5.31 -4.18 -7.31
N CYS A 69 -6.53 -3.75 -6.95
CA CYS A 69 -6.77 -2.79 -5.88
C CYS A 69 -6.39 -3.36 -4.50
N TRP A 70 -6.65 -4.64 -4.26
CA TRP A 70 -6.16 -5.36 -3.08
C TRP A 70 -4.63 -5.47 -3.08
N GLU A 71 -4.03 -5.77 -4.24
CA GLU A 71 -2.57 -5.88 -4.38
C GLU A 71 -1.85 -4.56 -4.14
N LYS A 72 -2.46 -3.44 -4.56
CA LYS A 72 -2.00 -2.06 -4.36
C LYS A 72 -2.03 -1.62 -2.88
N ALA A 73 -2.93 -2.17 -2.08
CA ALA A 73 -3.08 -1.80 -0.67
C ALA A 73 -1.83 -2.13 0.15
N GLU A 74 -1.59 -1.42 1.25
CA GLU A 74 -0.40 -1.61 2.08
C GLU A 74 -0.40 -3.01 2.73
N ARG A 75 0.78 -3.64 2.80
CA ARG A 75 0.94 -4.98 3.39
C ARG A 75 1.00 -4.91 4.92
N VAL A 76 0.50 -5.93 5.58
CA VAL A 76 0.71 -6.10 7.04
C VAL A 76 1.98 -6.90 7.27
N ALA A 77 2.96 -6.33 7.95
CA ALA A 77 4.24 -6.99 8.23
C ALA A 77 4.05 -8.36 8.92
N GLY A 78 4.80 -9.37 8.48
CA GLY A 78 4.72 -10.74 9.01
C GLY A 78 3.45 -11.51 8.64
N ARG A 79 2.56 -10.95 7.81
CA ARG A 79 1.30 -11.59 7.37
C ARG A 79 1.28 -11.84 5.88
N ASP A 80 0.49 -12.83 5.48
CA ASP A 80 0.26 -13.14 4.07
C ASP A 80 -0.47 -11.98 3.36
N PRO A 81 0.14 -11.31 2.36
CA PRO A 81 -0.46 -10.18 1.65
C PRO A 81 -1.67 -10.56 0.79
N GLU A 82 -1.89 -11.86 0.52
CA GLU A 82 -3.13 -12.32 -0.14
C GLU A 82 -4.33 -12.30 0.81
N ARG A 83 -4.09 -12.34 2.13
CA ARG A 83 -5.11 -12.48 3.17
C ARG A 83 -5.31 -11.22 3.99
N TRP A 84 -4.23 -10.49 4.25
CA TRP A 84 -4.21 -9.31 5.11
C TRP A 84 -3.66 -8.10 4.38
N ARG A 85 -4.35 -6.96 4.55
CA ARG A 85 -3.90 -5.65 4.07
C ARG A 85 -4.19 -4.58 5.10
N ARG A 86 -3.55 -3.44 4.93
CA ARG A 86 -3.97 -2.18 5.52
C ARG A 86 -4.76 -1.39 4.48
N ASP A 87 -5.90 -0.89 4.89
CA ASP A 87 -6.70 0.03 4.07
C ASP A 87 -5.98 1.39 3.91
N ALA A 88 -6.55 2.31 3.13
CA ALA A 88 -5.95 3.63 2.89
C ALA A 88 -5.73 4.51 4.14
N LEU A 89 -6.35 4.13 5.27
CA LEU A 89 -6.23 4.81 6.56
C LEU A 89 -5.33 4.07 7.55
N GLY A 90 -4.79 2.90 7.16
CA GLY A 90 -3.92 2.07 7.98
C GLY A 90 -4.64 1.00 8.80
N ASN A 91 -5.97 0.88 8.68
CA ASN A 91 -6.76 -0.14 9.38
C ASN A 91 -6.45 -1.52 8.81
N VAL A 92 -6.26 -2.50 9.68
CA VAL A 92 -6.06 -3.89 9.25
C VAL A 92 -7.39 -4.46 8.77
N VAL A 93 -7.41 -5.02 7.57
CA VAL A 93 -8.58 -5.64 6.95
C VAL A 93 -8.25 -7.05 6.46
N PHE A 94 -9.28 -7.89 6.44
CA PHE A 94 -9.14 -9.31 6.11
C PHE A 94 -9.87 -9.65 4.80
N ARG A 95 -9.18 -10.34 3.90
CA ARG A 95 -9.62 -10.55 2.50
C ARG A 95 -11.00 -11.20 2.37
N LYS A 96 -11.35 -12.11 3.28
CA LYS A 96 -12.64 -12.83 3.25
C LYS A 96 -13.82 -12.00 3.75
N LEU A 97 -13.56 -10.89 4.46
CA LEU A 97 -14.59 -10.06 5.07
C LEU A 97 -14.88 -8.85 4.19
N VAL A 98 -15.71 -9.06 3.16
CA VAL A 98 -16.13 -8.00 2.22
C VAL A 98 -17.59 -7.61 2.51
N GLY A 99 -17.90 -6.31 2.57
CA GLY A 99 -19.28 -5.83 2.66
C GLY A 99 -19.99 -6.00 4.01
N CYS A 100 -19.32 -6.54 5.03
CA CYS A 100 -19.86 -6.67 6.39
C CYS A 100 -19.54 -5.44 7.27
N PRO A 101 -20.28 -5.21 8.38
CA PRO A 101 -20.08 -4.04 9.25
C PRO A 101 -18.98 -4.22 10.32
N GLY A 102 -18.23 -5.33 10.30
CA GLY A 102 -17.17 -5.60 11.28
C GLY A 102 -15.92 -4.74 11.06
N CYS A 103 -15.12 -4.58 12.11
CA CYS A 103 -13.89 -3.78 12.09
C CYS A 103 -12.76 -4.33 11.18
N LEU A 104 -12.82 -5.60 10.79
CA LEU A 104 -11.88 -6.18 9.81
C LEU A 104 -12.49 -6.26 8.40
N CYS A 105 -13.74 -5.85 8.26
CA CYS A 105 -14.44 -5.86 7.00
C CYS A 105 -14.03 -4.68 6.14
N HIS A 106 -13.95 -4.90 4.83
CA HIS A 106 -13.61 -3.87 3.86
C HIS A 106 -14.61 -3.84 2.71
N ASP A 107 -14.58 -2.72 2.01
CA ASP A 107 -15.16 -2.55 0.68
C ASP A 107 -14.08 -2.05 -0.28
N TYR A 108 -14.40 -2.13 -1.57
CA TYR A 108 -13.66 -1.45 -2.62
C TYR A 108 -14.32 -0.09 -2.84
N ASP A 109 -13.69 0.96 -2.32
CA ASP A 109 -14.17 2.33 -2.36
C ASP A 109 -13.69 3.06 -3.61
N HIS A 110 -14.56 3.90 -4.16
CA HIS A 110 -14.17 4.87 -5.17
C HIS A 110 -13.62 6.11 -4.47
N ILE A 111 -12.34 6.43 -4.67
CA ILE A 111 -11.68 7.61 -4.09
C ILE A 111 -12.52 8.86 -4.38
N VAL A 112 -12.83 9.09 -5.66
CA VAL A 112 -13.89 9.99 -6.12
C VAL A 112 -15.17 9.18 -6.29
N PRO A 113 -16.27 9.49 -5.59
CA PRO A 113 -17.52 8.73 -5.69
C PRO A 113 -18.05 8.63 -7.13
N TYR A 114 -18.63 7.47 -7.47
CA TYR A 114 -19.22 7.26 -8.81
C TYR A 114 -20.27 8.33 -9.18
N SER A 115 -21.10 8.73 -8.23
CA SER A 115 -22.11 9.79 -8.42
C SER A 115 -21.52 11.19 -8.67
N LYS A 116 -20.20 11.34 -8.54
CA LYS A 116 -19.46 12.58 -8.76
C LYS A 116 -18.49 12.46 -9.94
N GLY A 117 -18.71 11.50 -10.83
CA GLY A 117 -17.88 11.30 -12.03
C GLY A 117 -16.74 10.29 -11.87
N GLY A 118 -16.58 9.70 -10.68
CA GLY A 118 -15.52 8.73 -10.42
C GLY A 118 -15.73 7.41 -11.16
N LYS A 119 -14.82 7.06 -12.07
CA LYS A 119 -14.89 5.82 -12.84
C LYS A 119 -14.49 4.60 -12.01
N SER A 120 -14.94 3.42 -12.43
CA SER A 120 -14.61 2.14 -11.79
C SER A 120 -13.25 1.57 -12.24
N THR A 121 -12.21 2.40 -12.23
CA THR A 121 -10.84 2.03 -12.65
C THR A 121 -9.93 1.76 -11.45
N LEU A 122 -8.73 1.21 -11.70
CA LEU A 122 -7.77 0.89 -10.64
C LEU A 122 -7.26 2.14 -9.92
N GLU A 123 -7.09 3.25 -10.63
CA GLU A 123 -6.59 4.51 -10.11
C GLU A 123 -7.57 5.08 -9.07
N ASN A 124 -8.87 4.94 -9.34
CA ASN A 124 -9.94 5.40 -8.47
C ASN A 124 -10.36 4.35 -7.41
N CYS A 125 -9.79 3.15 -7.41
CA CYS A 125 -10.10 2.13 -6.42
C CYS A 125 -9.17 2.21 -5.21
N GLN A 126 -9.72 2.15 -4.01
CA GLN A 126 -8.97 1.87 -2.79
C GLN A 126 -9.68 0.84 -1.90
N VAL A 127 -8.91 0.05 -1.16
CA VAL A 127 -9.46 -0.75 -0.07
C VAL A 127 -9.73 0.20 1.10
N LEU A 128 -10.95 0.13 1.63
CA LEU A 128 -11.38 0.97 2.76
C LEU A 128 -12.22 0.13 3.72
N GLN A 129 -12.03 0.28 5.04
CA GLN A 129 -12.87 -0.37 6.02
C GLN A 129 -14.36 -0.05 5.77
N ALA A 130 -15.22 -1.06 5.79
CA ALA A 130 -16.60 -0.95 5.32
C ALA A 130 -17.42 0.09 6.11
N THR A 131 -17.19 0.22 7.41
CA THR A 131 -17.83 1.24 8.26
C THR A 131 -17.42 2.66 7.85
N VAL A 132 -16.13 2.86 7.52
CA VAL A 132 -15.62 4.14 7.03
C VAL A 132 -16.20 4.45 5.65
N ASN A 133 -16.19 3.47 4.74
CA ASN A 133 -16.74 3.60 3.39
C ASN A 133 -18.22 4.03 3.42
N ARG A 134 -19.04 3.35 4.23
CA ARG A 134 -20.46 3.71 4.44
C ARG A 134 -20.61 5.13 5.00
N SER A 135 -19.72 5.53 5.89
CA SER A 135 -19.77 6.86 6.50
C SER A 135 -19.27 7.99 5.57
N LYS A 136 -18.37 7.65 4.64
CA LYS A 136 -17.89 8.53 3.56
C LYS A 136 -19.01 8.76 2.54
N GLY A 137 -19.63 7.68 2.05
CA GLY A 137 -20.72 7.75 1.07
C GLY A 137 -20.29 8.48 -0.20
N ASN A 138 -21.03 9.52 -0.60
CA ASN A 138 -20.73 10.35 -1.77
C ASN A 138 -20.05 11.69 -1.44
N LYS A 139 -19.54 11.84 -0.21
CA LYS A 139 -18.88 13.07 0.25
C LYS A 139 -17.45 13.11 -0.27
N THR A 140 -17.07 14.23 -0.87
CA THR A 140 -15.73 14.47 -1.43
C THR A 140 -14.83 15.28 -0.49
N GLU A 141 -15.41 16.04 0.44
CA GLU A 141 -14.69 17.00 1.31
C GLU A 141 -14.29 16.43 2.67
N MET A 142 -14.37 15.10 2.86
CA MET A 142 -13.97 14.47 4.12
C MET A 142 -12.45 14.42 4.23
N SER A 143 -11.90 15.05 5.26
CA SER A 143 -10.47 14.98 5.55
C SER A 143 -10.06 13.57 6.02
N LYS A 144 -8.77 13.24 5.83
CA LYS A 144 -8.21 11.95 6.27
C LYS A 144 -8.40 11.73 7.79
N SER A 145 -8.24 12.78 8.60
CA SER A 145 -8.43 12.72 10.04
C SER A 145 -9.87 12.40 10.42
N GLU A 146 -10.85 12.99 9.76
CA GLU A 146 -12.27 12.68 10.01
C GLU A 146 -12.61 11.25 9.59
N LEU A 147 -12.03 10.74 8.50
CA LEU A 147 -12.22 9.35 8.10
C LEU A 147 -11.58 8.38 9.10
N ILE A 148 -10.40 8.71 9.63
CA ILE A 148 -9.76 7.94 10.71
C ILE A 148 -10.65 7.92 11.95
N GLN A 149 -11.26 9.04 12.34
CA GLN A 149 -12.17 9.10 13.50
C GLN A 149 -13.41 8.19 13.34
N LYS A 150 -13.83 7.93 12.10
CA LYS A 150 -14.94 7.03 11.78
C LYS A 150 -14.52 5.57 11.64
N SER A 151 -13.24 5.26 11.78
CA SER A 151 -12.73 3.89 11.72
C SER A 151 -13.15 3.11 12.96
N ALA A 152 -13.63 1.89 12.74
CA ALA A 152 -13.88 0.92 13.80
C ALA A 152 -12.54 0.29 14.19
N TYR A 153 -12.04 0.62 15.39
CA TYR A 153 -10.77 0.07 15.85
C TYR A 153 -10.97 -1.30 16.52
N CYS A 154 -10.21 -2.29 16.04
CA CYS A 154 -10.09 -3.59 16.69
C CYS A 154 -8.61 -3.90 16.93
N ARG A 155 -8.25 -4.10 18.19
CA ARG A 155 -6.92 -4.56 18.56
C ARG A 155 -6.85 -6.07 18.37
N VAL A 156 -6.33 -6.50 17.22
CA VAL A 156 -6.20 -7.92 16.87
C VAL A 156 -4.76 -8.34 17.10
N SER A 157 -4.53 -9.27 18.04
CA SER A 157 -3.20 -9.79 18.30
C SER A 157 -2.71 -10.71 17.17
N GLY A 158 -1.44 -11.08 17.22
CA GLY A 158 -0.91 -12.07 16.30
C GLY A 158 -1.68 -13.40 16.34
N ARG A 159 -2.05 -13.85 17.54
CA ARG A 159 -2.80 -15.08 17.75
C ARG A 159 -4.23 -14.98 17.23
N ASP A 160 -4.88 -13.84 17.39
CA ASP A 160 -6.26 -13.63 16.89
C ASP A 160 -6.31 -13.63 15.36
N MET A 161 -5.31 -13.00 14.72
CA MET A 161 -5.16 -13.08 13.26
C MET A 161 -4.95 -14.53 12.79
N ASP A 162 -4.16 -15.33 13.52
CA ASP A 162 -3.97 -16.75 13.19
C ASP A 162 -5.27 -17.54 13.28
N LEU A 163 -6.06 -17.30 14.33
CA LEU A 163 -7.36 -17.94 14.51
C LEU A 163 -8.35 -17.58 13.39
N LEU A 164 -8.36 -16.32 12.95
CA LEU A 164 -9.17 -15.86 11.83
C LEU A 164 -8.73 -16.50 10.50
N GLU A 165 -7.42 -16.60 10.26
CA GLU A 165 -6.88 -17.31 9.10
C GLU A 165 -7.24 -18.79 9.11
N LEU A 166 -7.04 -19.47 10.23
CA LEU A 166 -7.36 -20.88 10.39
C LEU A 166 -8.86 -21.13 10.15
N SER A 167 -9.72 -20.29 10.73
CA SER A 167 -11.17 -20.40 10.57
C SER A 167 -11.63 -20.15 9.12
N ALA A 168 -10.98 -19.24 8.40
CA ALA A 168 -11.43 -18.83 7.06
C ALA A 168 -10.77 -19.60 5.90
N TYR A 169 -9.58 -20.17 6.12
CA TYR A 169 -8.78 -20.83 5.10
C TYR A 169 -8.32 -22.25 5.47
N GLY A 170 -8.51 -22.68 6.73
CA GLY A 170 -8.05 -23.99 7.20
C GLY A 170 -6.54 -24.07 7.52
N ASN A 171 -5.79 -22.96 7.38
CA ASN A 171 -4.37 -22.89 7.72
C ASN A 171 -3.92 -21.44 7.97
N VAL A 172 -2.70 -21.27 8.48
CA VAL A 172 -2.05 -19.97 8.69
C VAL A 172 -0.88 -19.83 7.73
N ARG A 173 -0.77 -18.69 7.04
CA ARG A 173 0.38 -18.36 6.17
C ARG A 173 1.08 -17.12 6.70
N ARG A 174 2.40 -17.22 6.86
CA ARG A 174 3.23 -16.06 7.19
C ARG A 174 3.71 -15.38 5.91
N GLY A 175 3.82 -14.05 5.95
CA GLY A 175 4.36 -13.30 4.83
C GLY A 175 5.85 -13.59 4.62
N PRO A 176 6.41 -13.35 3.42
CA PRO A 176 7.83 -13.62 3.12
C PRO A 176 8.82 -12.91 4.07
N ASP A 177 8.40 -11.83 4.73
CA ASP A 177 9.20 -11.09 5.72
C ASP A 177 9.07 -11.63 7.15
N SER A 178 8.41 -12.77 7.36
CA SER A 178 8.46 -13.48 8.64
C SER A 178 9.84 -14.12 8.76
N GLY A 179 10.79 -13.37 9.31
CA GLY A 179 12.14 -13.84 9.58
C GLY A 179 12.13 -15.29 10.07
N GLY A 180 12.95 -16.12 9.40
CA GLY A 180 13.03 -17.55 9.63
C GLY A 180 13.14 -17.92 11.11
N CYS A 181 12.58 -19.08 11.44
CA CYS A 181 12.63 -19.70 12.75
C CYS A 181 14.03 -19.57 13.37
N ARG A 182 14.12 -18.89 14.53
CA ARG A 182 15.26 -19.06 15.45
C ARG A 182 14.87 -20.17 16.42
N ILE A 183 15.33 -21.38 16.12
CA ILE A 183 15.47 -22.41 17.15
C ILE A 183 16.59 -21.90 18.09
N GLN A 184 16.25 -21.71 19.36
CA GLN A 184 17.21 -21.66 20.46
C GLN A 184 17.07 -22.96 21.25
#